data_AF-A0A931U8A0-F1
#
_entry.id   AF-A0A931U8A0-F1
#
_cell.length_a   1.000
_cell.length_b   1.000
_cell.length_c   1.000
_cell.angle_alpha   90.00
_cell.angle_beta   90.00
_cell.angle_gamma   90.00
#
_symmetry.space_group_name_H-M   'P 1'
#
loop_
_entity.id
_entity.type
_entity.pdbx_description
1 polymer ?
#
loop_
_entity_poly.entity_id
_entity_poly.type
_entity_poly.pdbx_seq_one_letter_code
_entity_poly.pdbx_strand_id
1 'polypeptide(L)'
;MDYITTNVRFHKEEYMRLKEEAARTRKSFSAIVREKVRSKRKKLSKAEVDKIMAETEKLAREIGKYTKGFDSVKALREIRYHDR
;
A
#
# COMPACT_ATOMS: atom_id res chain seq x y z
N MET A 1 -10.71 -13.34 1.32
CA MET A 1 -9.87 -12.70 0.28
C MET A 1 -9.71 -13.75 -0.80
N ASP A 2 -10.42 -13.57 -1.91
CA ASP A 2 -10.63 -14.65 -2.89
C ASP A 2 -9.49 -14.64 -3.90
N TYR A 3 -8.71 -15.73 -3.94
CA TYR A 3 -7.58 -15.89 -4.84
C TYR A 3 -7.80 -17.10 -5.73
N ILE A 4 -7.47 -16.96 -7.02
CA ILE A 4 -7.51 -18.05 -7.99
C ILE A 4 -6.06 -18.44 -8.33
N THR A 5 -5.75 -19.73 -8.20
CA THR A 5 -4.47 -20.28 -8.66
C THR A 5 -4.59 -20.67 -10.13
N THR A 6 -3.88 -19.96 -11.01
CA THR A 6 -3.87 -20.25 -12.44
C THR A 6 -2.51 -20.77 -12.88
N ASN A 7 -2.50 -21.89 -13.60
CA ASN A 7 -1.30 -22.39 -14.27
C ASN A 7 -1.12 -21.64 -15.59
N VAL A 8 0.02 -20.95 -15.76
CA VAL A 8 0.36 -20.19 -16.97
C VAL A 8 1.57 -20.82 -17.64
N ARG A 9 1.49 -21.03 -18.97
CA ARG A 9 2.60 -21.54 -19.79
C ARG A 9 3.33 -20.35 -20.44
N PHE A 10 4.65 -20.31 -20.29
CA PHE A 10 5.51 -19.30 -20.88
C PHE A 10 6.42 -19.92 -21.93
N HIS A 11 6.83 -19.13 -22.92
CA HIS A 11 7.95 -19.50 -23.77
C HIS A 11 9.23 -19.59 -22.93
N LYS A 12 10.10 -20.55 -23.27
CA LYS A 12 11.30 -20.88 -22.49
C LYS A 12 12.18 -19.65 -22.22
N GLU A 13 12.40 -18.82 -23.24
CA GLU A 13 13.22 -17.61 -23.13
C GLU A 13 12.64 -16.59 -22.14
N GLU A 14 11.33 -16.38 -22.20
CA GLU A 14 10.64 -15.43 -21.32
C GLU A 14 10.64 -15.90 -19.87
N TYR A 15 10.45 -17.21 -19.65
CA TYR A 15 10.56 -17.82 -18.33
C TYR A 15 11.95 -17.62 -17.70
N MET A 16 13.02 -17.79 -18.49
CA MET A 16 14.39 -17.60 -18.02
C MET A 16 14.66 -16.13 -17.67
N ARG A 17 14.24 -15.19 -18.52
CA ARG A 17 14.35 -13.74 -18.23
C ARG A 17 13.64 -13.35 -16.93
N LEU A 18 12.43 -13.87 -16.70
CA LEU A 18 11.67 -13.62 -15.48
C LEU A 18 12.34 -14.20 -14.23
N LYS A 19 13.02 -15.35 -14.34
CA LYS A 19 13.81 -15.93 -13.26
C LYS A 19 15.03 -15.09 -12.92
N GLU A 20 15.77 -14.63 -13.93
CA GLU A 20 16.91 -13.74 -13.72
C GLU A 20 16.47 -12.42 -13.06
N GLU A 21 15.35 -11.86 -13.50
CA GLU A 21 14.77 -10.65 -12.92
C GLU A 21 14.35 -10.85 -11.46
N ALA A 22 13.75 -12.00 -11.14
CA ALA A 22 13.38 -12.38 -9.77
C ALA A 22 14.62 -12.51 -8.87
N ALA A 23 15.69 -13.15 -9.36
CA ALA A 23 16.96 -13.28 -8.65
C ALA A 23 17.61 -11.91 -8.39
N ARG A 24 17.66 -11.05 -9.42
CA ARG A 24 18.24 -9.70 -9.32
C ARG A 24 17.49 -8.81 -8.32
N THR A 25 16.16 -8.89 -8.31
CA THR A 25 15.30 -8.05 -7.46
C THR A 25 15.02 -8.66 -6.09
N ARG A 26 15.56 -9.85 -5.78
CA ARG A 26 15.33 -10.61 -4.54
C ARG A 26 13.84 -10.82 -4.23
N LYS A 27 13.03 -11.02 -5.27
CA LYS A 27 11.58 -11.29 -5.15
C LYS A 27 11.28 -12.71 -5.61
N SER A 28 10.15 -13.26 -5.16
CA SER A 28 9.67 -14.54 -5.68
C SER A 28 9.23 -14.39 -7.15
N PHE A 29 9.39 -15.45 -7.92
CA PHE A 29 8.95 -15.49 -9.32
C PHE A 29 7.47 -15.09 -9.45
N SER A 30 6.61 -15.63 -8.59
CA SER A 30 5.18 -15.29 -8.57
C SER A 30 4.94 -13.80 -8.25
N ALA A 31 5.79 -13.15 -7.45
CA ALA A 31 5.68 -11.72 -7.19
C ALA A 31 6.00 -10.89 -8.44
N ILE A 32 7.04 -11.25 -9.19
CA ILE A 32 7.38 -10.60 -10.47
C ILE A 32 6.27 -10.79 -11.49
N VAL A 33 5.75 -12.02 -11.63
CA VAL A 33 4.63 -12.29 -12.54
C VAL A 33 3.42 -11.43 -12.17
N ARG A 34 3.06 -11.37 -10.88
CA ARG A 34 1.97 -10.50 -10.42
C ARG A 34 2.24 -9.03 -10.68
N GLU A 35 3.47 -8.54 -10.50
CA GLU A 35 3.82 -7.14 -10.78
C GLU A 35 3.69 -6.79 -12.26
N LYS A 36 4.02 -7.72 -13.16
CA LYS A 36 3.86 -7.52 -14.61
C LYS A 36 2.41 -7.64 -15.08
N VAL A 37 1.64 -8.57 -14.53
CA VAL A 37 0.21 -8.74 -14.85
C VAL A 37 -0.64 -7.64 -14.24
N ARG A 38 -0.27 -7.16 -13.04
CA ARG A 38 -0.96 -6.04 -12.41
C ARG A 38 -0.72 -4.81 -13.27
N SER A 39 -1.77 -4.30 -13.91
CA SER A 39 -1.76 -2.97 -14.52
C SER A 39 -1.15 -2.00 -13.51
N LYS A 40 -0.05 -1.33 -13.87
CA LYS A 40 0.62 -0.34 -13.01
C LYS A 40 -0.48 0.48 -12.35
N ARG A 41 -0.53 0.53 -11.01
CA ARG A 41 -1.48 1.40 -10.30
C ARG A 41 -1.39 2.75 -11.00
N LYS A 42 -2.52 3.24 -11.53
CA LYS A 42 -2.57 4.57 -12.15
C LYS A 42 -1.91 5.52 -11.16
N LYS A 43 -0.80 6.15 -11.58
CA LYS A 43 -0.25 7.24 -10.79
C LYS A 43 -1.36 8.28 -10.71
N LEU A 44 -1.75 8.63 -9.49
CA LEU A 44 -2.75 9.66 -9.28
C LEU A 44 -2.27 10.92 -10.00
N SER A 45 -3.16 11.52 -10.77
CA SER A 45 -2.94 12.83 -11.36
C SER A 45 -2.79 13.87 -10.25
N LYS A 46 -2.14 15.00 -10.57
CA LYS A 46 -1.98 16.10 -9.63
C LYS A 46 -3.33 16.57 -9.06
N ALA A 47 -4.37 16.62 -9.90
CA ALA A 47 -5.71 16.99 -9.50
C ALA A 47 -6.34 16.01 -8.50
N GLU A 48 -6.10 14.70 -8.65
CA GLU A 48 -6.58 13.69 -7.69
C GLU A 48 -5.85 13.81 -6.35
N VAL A 49 -4.55 14.09 -6.36
CA VAL A 49 -3.76 14.33 -5.15
C VAL A 49 -4.23 15.59 -4.43
N ASP A 50 -4.42 16.69 -5.15
CA ASP A 50 -4.89 17.96 -4.58
C ASP A 50 -6.29 17.80 -3.96
N LYS A 51 -7.17 17.01 -4.59
CA LYS A 51 -8.49 16.68 -4.04
C LYS A 51 -8.39 15.91 -2.72
N ILE A 52 -7.54 14.89 -2.66
CA ILE A 52 -7.32 14.10 -1.44
C ILE A 52 -6.77 14.99 -0.32
N MET A 53 -5.83 15.88 -0.63
CA MET A 53 -5.26 16.80 0.35
C MET A 53 -6.31 17.76 0.91
N ALA A 54 -7.16 18.32 0.04
CA ALA A 54 -8.27 19.19 0.47
C ALA A 54 -9.31 18.45 1.33
N GLU A 55 -9.64 17.21 0.99
CA GLU A 55 -10.55 16.37 1.80
C GLU A 55 -9.93 16.04 3.17
N THR A 56 -8.64 15.71 3.18
CA THR A 56 -7.90 15.42 4.41
C THR A 56 -7.83 16.65 5.32
N GLU A 57 -7.61 17.83 4.75
CA GLU A 57 -7.58 19.09 5.52
C GLU A 57 -8.96 19.41 6.13
N LYS A 58 -10.05 19.20 5.39
CA LYS A 58 -11.41 19.36 5.92
C LYS A 58 -11.65 18.42 7.10
N LEU A 59 -11.32 17.14 6.94
CA LEU A 59 -11.45 16.15 8.01
C LEU A 59 -10.62 16.54 9.24
N ALA A 60 -9.38 16.99 9.04
CA ALA A 60 -8.51 17.44 10.11
C ALA A 60 -9.08 18.64 10.88
N ARG A 61 -9.69 19.60 10.16
CA ARG A 61 -10.37 20.76 10.79
C ARG A 61 -11.60 20.33 11.59
N GLU A 62 -12.35 19.35 11.10
CA GLU A 62 -13.50 18.80 11.83
C GLU A 62 -13.06 18.06 13.10
N ILE A 63 -12.09 17.15 12.99
CA ILE A 63 -11.50 16.45 14.13
C ILE A 63 -10.93 17.44 15.15
N GLY A 64 -10.22 18.47 14.68
CA GLY A 64 -9.63 19.52 15.52
C GLY A 64 -10.62 20.27 16.40
N LYS A 65 -11.90 20.35 16.01
CA LYS A 65 -12.96 20.94 16.86
C LYS A 65 -13.25 20.06 18.08
N TYR A 66 -13.19 18.75 17.92
CA TYR A 66 -13.49 17.78 18.98
C TYR A 66 -12.27 17.37 19.81
N THR A 67 -11.06 17.58 19.29
CA THR A 67 -9.80 17.24 19.99
C THR A 67 -9.14 18.45 20.66
N LYS A 68 -9.85 19.58 20.81
CA LYS A 68 -9.29 20.78 21.44
C LYS A 68 -9.07 20.50 22.94
N GLY A 69 -7.80 20.41 23.35
CA GLY A 69 -7.40 20.00 24.71
C GLY A 69 -7.13 18.50 24.87
N PHE A 70 -7.21 17.72 23.80
CA PHE A 70 -6.84 16.30 23.82
C PHE A 70 -5.31 16.15 23.78
N ASP A 71 -4.72 15.68 24.87
CA ASP A 71 -3.32 15.30 24.94
C ASP A 71 -3.15 13.88 24.36
N SER A 72 -2.84 13.84 23.07
CA SER A 72 -2.60 12.59 22.35
C SER A 72 -1.42 11.79 22.93
N VAL A 73 -0.43 12.46 23.55
CA VAL A 73 0.71 11.80 24.18
C VAL A 73 0.28 11.12 25.47
N LYS A 74 -0.57 11.77 26.27
CA LYS A 74 -1.15 11.16 27.47
C LYS A 74 -2.00 9.93 27.13
N ALA A 75 -2.87 10.03 26.12
CA ALA A 75 -3.69 8.90 25.67
C ALA A 75 -2.85 7.70 25.19
N LEU A 76 -1.77 7.96 24.44
CA LEU A 76 -0.84 6.90 24.01
C LEU A 76 -0.07 6.28 25.17
N ARG A 77 0.28 7.06 26.20
CA ARG A 77 0.90 6.53 27.43
C ARG A 77 -0.06 5.65 28.19
N GLU A 78 -1.31 6.06 28.36
CA GLU A 78 -2.33 5.26 29.05
C GLU A 78 -2.52 3.90 28.35
N ILE A 79 -2.67 3.86 27.02
CA ILE A 79 -2.77 2.60 26.26
C ILE A 79 -1.53 1.71 26.48
N ARG A 80 -0.32 2.29 26.50
CA ARG A 80 0.92 1.53 26.66
C ARG A 80 1.12 0.93 28.04
N TYR A 81 0.63 1.60 29.08
CA TYR A 81 0.88 1.23 30.47
C TYR A 81 -0.32 0.60 31.19
N HIS A 82 -1.55 0.75 30.68
CA HIS A 82 -2.74 0.07 31.23
C HIS A 82 -3.03 -1.30 30.62
N ASP A 83 -2.43 -1.65 29.47
CA ASP A 83 -2.58 -2.96 28.82
C ASP A 83 -1.47 -3.97 29.25
N ARG A 84 -0.85 -3.73 30.41
CA ARG A 84 0.13 -4.61 31.07
C ARG A 84 -0.28 -4.95 32.49
#